data_AF-A0A1A7XCU6-F1
#
_entry.id   AF-A0A1A7XCU6-F1
#
_cell.length_a   1.000
_cell.length_b   1.000
_cell.length_c   1.000
_cell.angle_alpha   90.00
_cell.angle_beta   90.00
_cell.angle_gamma   90.00
#
_symmetry.space_group_name_H-M   'P 1'
#
loop_
_entity.id
_entity.type
_entity.pdbx_description
1 polymer ?
#
loop_
_entity_poly.entity_id
_entity_poly.type
_entity_poly.pdbx_seq_one_letter_code
_entity_poly.pdbx_strand_id
1 'polypeptide(L)'
;TSSLCVMIKEPEDNGMGLITRYRVEWSTLTDFKHVLGSAQVTETKNPSFIIKGLTAGEQYFVRVSAYNVKGWGPARCSTPVSAAPSSWRECPGVKLQTRNHEG
;
A
#
# COMPACT_ATOMS: atom_id res chain seq x y z
N THR A 1 9.56 -8.10 -11.83
CA THR A 1 8.35 -8.03 -10.96
C THR A 1 8.18 -6.59 -10.53
N SER A 2 6.93 -6.12 -10.47
CA SER A 2 6.62 -4.74 -10.11
C SER A 2 6.15 -4.62 -8.65
N SER A 3 5.89 -3.39 -8.21
CA SER A 3 5.62 -3.08 -6.80
C SER A 3 4.62 -1.93 -6.64
N LEU A 4 3.84 -1.97 -5.55
CA LEU A 4 3.01 -0.84 -5.11
C LEU A 4 3.49 -0.30 -3.77
N CYS A 5 3.53 1.02 -3.65
CA CYS A 5 3.77 1.71 -2.38
C CYS A 5 2.41 2.06 -1.75
N VAL A 6 2.19 1.59 -0.53
CA VAL A 6 0.98 1.82 0.25
C VAL A 6 1.33 2.79 1.37
N MET A 7 0.77 4.00 1.30
CA MET A 7 0.84 4.99 2.37
C MET A 7 -0.37 4.80 3.27
N ILE A 8 -0.16 4.64 4.56
CA ILE A 8 -1.21 4.39 5.55
C ILE A 8 -1.44 5.70 6.30
N LYS A 9 -2.66 6.23 6.25
CA LYS A 9 -3.05 7.40 7.05
C LYS A 9 -3.65 6.88 8.35
N GLU A 10 -3.08 7.31 9.47
CA GLU A 10 -3.71 7.08 10.77
C GLU A 10 -5.10 7.75 10.78
N PRO A 11 -6.15 7.05 11.23
CA PRO A 11 -7.47 7.66 11.36
C PRO A 11 -7.40 8.84 12.33
N GLU A 12 -7.93 9.99 11.92
CA GLU A 12 -7.97 11.25 12.71
C GLU A 12 -8.86 11.17 13.95
N ASP A 13 -9.44 10.00 14.22
CA ASP A 13 -10.40 9.80 15.28
C ASP A 13 -9.71 9.47 16.61
N ASN A 14 -9.66 10.47 17.49
CA ASN A 14 -9.11 10.38 18.85
C ASN A 14 -9.81 9.32 19.73
N GLY A 15 -10.92 8.72 19.27
CA GLY A 15 -11.64 7.63 19.96
C GLY A 15 -11.09 6.22 19.72
N MET A 16 -10.16 6.04 18.77
CA MET A 16 -9.72 4.70 18.33
C MET A 16 -8.68 4.03 19.24
N GLY A 17 -8.20 4.69 20.29
CA GLY A 17 -7.10 4.19 21.12
C GLY A 17 -5.78 4.11 20.33
N LEU A 18 -4.67 3.93 21.04
CA LEU A 18 -3.35 3.90 20.41
C LEU A 18 -3.25 2.73 19.42
N ILE A 19 -3.02 3.04 18.15
CA ILE A 19 -2.72 2.04 17.12
C ILE A 19 -1.29 1.58 17.32
N THR A 20 -1.10 0.27 17.34
CA THR A 20 0.22 -0.34 17.54
C THR A 20 0.74 -1.04 16.30
N ARG A 21 -0.16 -1.49 15.41
CA ARG A 21 0.19 -2.18 14.16
C ARG A 21 -0.89 -1.99 13.10
N TYR A 22 -0.50 -2.17 11.85
CA TYR A 22 -1.39 -2.24 10.70
C TYR A 22 -1.22 -3.59 9.99
N ARG A 23 -2.29 -4.12 9.41
CA ARG A 23 -2.25 -5.24 8.47
C ARG A 23 -2.63 -4.72 7.09
N VAL A 24 -1.71 -4.84 6.14
CA VAL A 24 -1.94 -4.54 4.73
C VAL A 24 -2.25 -5.86 4.02
N GLU A 25 -3.35 -5.91 3.29
CA GLU A 25 -3.76 -7.06 2.49
C GLU A 25 -3.97 -6.61 1.04
N TRP A 26 -3.62 -7.48 0.09
CA TRP A 26 -3.82 -7.21 -1.34
C TRP A 26 -4.42 -8.40 -2.08
N SER A 27 -5.21 -8.09 -3.10
CA SER A 27 -5.92 -9.05 -3.94
C SER A 27 -6.11 -8.50 -5.35
N THR A 28 -6.39 -9.35 -6.33
CA THR A 28 -6.93 -8.96 -7.64
C THR A 28 -8.47 -8.88 -7.64
N LEU A 29 -9.11 -9.25 -6.53
CA LEU A 29 -10.56 -9.20 -6.34
C LEU A 29 -10.96 -8.04 -5.42
N THR A 30 -11.99 -7.30 -5.81
CA THR A 30 -12.57 -6.19 -5.02
C THR A 30 -13.14 -6.64 -3.67
N ASP A 31 -13.65 -7.86 -3.60
CA ASP A 31 -14.28 -8.43 -2.41
C ASP A 31 -13.30 -9.12 -1.45
N PHE A 32 -12.02 -9.22 -1.83
CA PHE A 32 -10.97 -9.90 -1.05
C PHE A 32 -11.34 -11.34 -0.64
N LYS A 33 -12.22 -12.04 -1.38
CA LYS A 33 -12.48 -13.48 -1.16
C LYS A 33 -11.22 -14.33 -1.28
N HIS A 34 -10.28 -13.88 -2.12
CA HIS A 34 -8.96 -14.48 -2.26
C HIS A 34 -7.87 -13.44 -2.01
N VAL A 35 -7.24 -13.50 -0.84
CA VAL A 35 -6.11 -12.61 -0.49
C VAL A 35 -4.84 -13.21 -1.06
N LEU A 36 -4.16 -12.47 -1.94
CA LEU A 36 -2.90 -12.90 -2.55
C LEU A 36 -1.72 -12.78 -1.59
N GLY A 37 -1.81 -11.86 -0.62
CA GLY A 37 -0.84 -11.75 0.44
C GLY A 37 -1.23 -10.72 1.49
N SER A 38 -0.50 -10.77 2.61
CA SER A 38 -0.65 -9.83 3.71
C SER A 38 0.70 -9.51 4.34
N ALA A 39 0.78 -8.34 4.97
CA ALA A 39 1.94 -7.91 5.73
C ALA A 39 1.52 -7.14 6.98
N GLN A 40 2.34 -7.22 8.03
CA GLN A 40 2.17 -6.39 9.23
C GLN A 40 3.16 -5.23 9.20
N VAL A 41 2.69 -4.03 9.53
CA VAL A 41 3.48 -2.82 9.69
C VAL A 41 3.39 -2.41 11.15
N THR A 42 4.52 -2.40 11.85
CA THR A 42 4.59 -1.99 13.26
C THR A 42 5.05 -0.53 13.42
N GLU A 43 5.57 0.07 12.35
CA GLU A 43 5.81 1.51 12.31
C GLU A 43 4.47 2.24 12.39
N THR A 44 4.38 3.21 13.28
CA THR A 44 3.17 4.01 13.50
C THR A 44 3.41 5.47 13.12
N LYS A 45 4.66 5.91 13.06
CA LYS A 45 5.02 7.25 12.62
C LYS A 45 5.21 7.25 11.10
N ASN A 46 4.23 7.78 10.38
CA ASN A 46 4.16 7.76 8.91
C ASN A 46 4.18 6.34 8.33
N PRO A 47 3.17 5.51 8.64
CA PRO A 47 3.18 4.11 8.27
C PRO A 47 3.11 3.93 6.75
N SER A 48 4.00 3.10 6.21
CA SER A 48 4.01 2.75 4.79
C SER A 48 4.48 1.33 4.56
N PHE A 49 4.12 0.75 3.41
CA PHE A 49 4.52 -0.59 3.03
C PHE A 49 4.72 -0.72 1.52
N ILE A 50 5.75 -1.46 1.09
CA ILE A 50 5.99 -1.75 -0.31
C ILE A 50 5.62 -3.20 -0.60
N ILE A 51 4.54 -3.39 -1.34
CA ILE A 51 4.15 -4.71 -1.85
C ILE A 51 5.04 -5.00 -3.06
N LYS A 52 5.82 -6.09 -3.00
CA LYS A 52 6.73 -6.53 -4.05
C LYS A 52 6.18 -7.79 -4.73
N GLY A 53 6.75 -8.14 -5.88
CA GLY A 53 6.42 -9.40 -6.55
C GLY A 53 5.10 -9.35 -7.33
N LEU A 54 4.58 -8.16 -7.63
CA LEU A 54 3.33 -8.00 -8.36
C LEU A 54 3.54 -8.10 -9.86
N THR A 55 2.53 -8.61 -10.58
CA THR A 55 2.48 -8.60 -12.04
C THR A 55 2.23 -7.18 -12.54
N ALA A 56 3.07 -6.71 -13.46
CA ALA A 56 2.88 -5.38 -14.06
C ALA A 56 1.62 -5.36 -14.96
N GLY A 57 0.89 -4.24 -14.95
CA GLY A 57 -0.36 -4.07 -15.70
C GLY A 57 -1.58 -4.75 -15.08
N GLU A 58 -1.40 -5.66 -14.11
CA GLU A 58 -2.50 -6.32 -13.41
C GLU A 58 -3.07 -5.41 -12.32
N GLN A 59 -4.40 -5.39 -12.17
CA GLN A 59 -5.08 -4.52 -11.21
C GLN A 59 -5.11 -5.16 -9.81
N TYR A 60 -4.58 -4.43 -8.82
CA TYR A 60 -4.61 -4.86 -7.43
C TYR A 60 -5.45 -3.93 -6.57
N PHE A 61 -6.21 -4.53 -5.67
CA PHE A 61 -6.97 -3.90 -4.60
C PHE A 61 -6.19 -4.06 -3.29
N VAL A 62 -6.12 -2.99 -2.51
CA VAL A 62 -5.43 -2.99 -1.22
C VAL A 62 -6.39 -2.56 -0.13
N ARG A 63 -6.35 -3.25 1.01
CA ARG A 63 -7.05 -2.83 2.22
C ARG A 63 -6.15 -2.89 3.43
N VAL A 64 -6.44 -2.04 4.41
CA VAL A 64 -5.66 -1.92 5.65
C VAL A 64 -6.58 -2.05 6.86
N SER A 65 -6.17 -2.88 7.82
CA SER A 65 -6.80 -2.97 9.14
C SER A 65 -5.84 -2.44 10.20
N ALA A 66 -6.33 -1.60 11.11
CA ALA A 66 -5.54 -1.10 12.24
C ALA A 66 -5.72 -2.02 13.47
N TYR A 67 -4.68 -2.16 14.28
CA TYR A 67 -4.70 -2.91 15.53
C TYR A 67 -4.46 -2.00 16.73
N ASN A 68 -5.37 -2.05 17.70
CA ASN A 68 -5.27 -1.35 18.97
C ASN A 68 -5.46 -2.34 20.13
N VAL A 69 -5.58 -1.84 21.36
CA VAL A 69 -5.83 -2.66 22.57
C VAL A 69 -7.14 -3.47 22.53
N LYS A 70 -8.10 -3.09 21.68
CA LYS A 70 -9.37 -3.80 21.47
C LYS A 70 -9.26 -4.87 20.37
N GLY A 71 -8.12 -4.97 19.68
CA GLY A 71 -7.88 -5.92 18.60
C GLY A 71 -7.84 -5.29 17.21
N TRP A 72 -8.15 -6.10 16.19
CA TRP A 72 -8.21 -5.64 14.80
C TRP A 72 -9.51 -4.87 14.53
N GLY A 73 -9.36 -3.65 14.04
CA GLY A 73 -10.47 -2.85 13.52
C GLY A 73 -10.92 -3.28 12.12
N PRO A 74 -11.97 -2.64 11.57
CA PRO A 74 -12.47 -2.94 10.24
C PRO A 74 -11.43 -2.62 9.16
N ALA A 75 -11.39 -3.44 8.11
CA ALA A 75 -10.54 -3.19 6.96
C ALA A 75 -11.07 -2.01 6.13
N ARG A 76 -10.18 -1.09 5.74
CA ARG A 76 -10.49 0.03 4.86
C ARG A 76 -9.74 -0.11 3.55
N CYS A 77 -10.45 0.04 2.43
CA CYS A 77 -9.84 0.04 1.11
C CYS A 77 -8.93 1.26 0.91
N SER A 78 -7.92 1.11 0.06
CA SER A 78 -7.05 2.22 -0.34
C SER A 78 -7.80 3.27 -1.16
N THR A 79 -7.21 4.46 -1.25
CA THR A 79 -7.63 5.50 -2.20
C THR A 79 -6.41 5.86 -3.05
N PRO A 80 -6.43 5.62 -4.38
CA PRO A 80 -7.51 5.00 -5.15
C PRO A 80 -7.78 3.54 -4.75
N VAL A 81 -8.99 3.04 -5.04
CA VAL A 81 -9.46 1.69 -4.65
C VAL A 81 -8.63 0.56 -5.26
N SER A 82 -7.96 0.83 -6.37
CA SER A 82 -7.05 -0.09 -7.01
C SER A 82 -5.94 0.64 -7.76
N ALA A 83 -4.82 -0.05 -7.95
CA ALA A 83 -3.73 0.41 -8.78
C ALA A 83 -3.14 -0.76 -9.56
N ALA A 84 -2.70 -0.48 -10.79
CA ALA A 84 -1.92 -1.40 -11.58
C ALA A 84 -0.44 -0.98 -11.51
N PRO A 85 0.47 -1.83 -11.02
CA PRO A 85 1.89 -1.54 -11.04
C PRO A 85 2.35 -1.39 -12.50
N SER A 86 2.98 -0.29 -12.86
CA SER A 86 3.55 -0.13 -14.20
C SER A 86 4.92 -0.81 -14.31
N SER A 87 5.26 -1.29 -15.50
CA SER A 87 6.61 -1.77 -15.85
C SER A 87 7.52 -0.63 -16.31
N TRP A 88 7.24 0.63 -15.93
CA TRP A 88 7.96 1.80 -16.47
C TRP A 88 9.48 1.79 -16.23
N ARG A 89 9.98 0.99 -15.27
CA ARG A 89 11.42 0.72 -15.10
C ARG A 89 12.02 -0.16 -16.21
N GLU A 90 11.18 -0.85 -16.97
CA GLU A 90 11.52 -1.77 -18.06
C GLU A 90 11.24 -1.17 -19.44
N CYS A 91 10.75 0.08 -19.53
CA CYS A 91 10.67 0.81 -20.80
C CYS A 91 12.07 1.31 -21.19
N PRO A 92 12.69 0.86 -22.30
CA PRO A 92 14.04 1.29 -22.71
C PRO A 92 14.16 2.76 -23.17
N GLY A 93 13.23 3.64 -22.80
CA GLY A 93 13.15 5.03 -23.28
C GLY A 93 13.13 6.13 -22.22
N VAL A 94 13.02 5.83 -20.92
CA VAL A 94 12.95 6.89 -19.89
C VAL A 94 14.34 7.10 -19.28
N LYS A 95 15.16 7.94 -19.94
CA LYS A 95 16.29 8.58 -19.26
C LYS A 95 15.70 9.45 -18.16
N LEU A 96 16.00 9.14 -16.90
CA LEU A 96 15.74 10.02 -15.77
C LEU A 96 16.48 11.34 -16.09
N GLN A 97 15.74 12.35 -16.54
CA GLN A 97 16.31 13.64 -16.87
C GLN A 97 16.72 14.28 -15.54
N THR A 98 17.95 14.02 -15.11
CA THR A 98 18.62 14.78 -14.06
C THR A 98 18.53 16.23 -14.48
N ARG A 99 17.76 17.02 -13.73
CA ARG A 99 17.64 18.45 -13.92
C ARG A 99 19.05 19.04 -13.83
N ASN A 100 19.60 19.43 -14.99
CA ASN A 100 20.82 20.22 -15.07
C ASN A 100 20.56 21.52 -14.29
N HIS A 101 21.31 21.74 -13.22
CA HIS A 101 21.42 23.05 -12.60
C HIS A 101 22.56 23.74 -13.34
N GLU A 102 22.22 24.72 -14.18
CA GLU A 102 23.17 25.66 -14.77
C GLU A 102 23.73 26.55 -13.66
N GLY A 103 25.05 26.78 -13.70
CA GLY A 103 25.82 27.64 -12.80
C GLY A 103 27.29 27.51 -13.08
#